data_AF-X0X531-F1
#
_entry.id   AF-X0X531-F1
#
_cell.length_a   1.000
_cell.length_b   1.000
_cell.length_c   1.000
_cell.angle_alpha   90.00
_cell.angle_beta   90.00
_cell.angle_gamma   90.00
#
_symmetry.space_group_name_H-M   'P 1'
#
loop_
_entity.id
_entity.type
_entity.pdbx_description
1 polymer ?
#
loop_
_entity_poly.entity_id
_entity_poly.type
_entity_poly.pdbx_seq_one_letter_code
_entity_poly.pdbx_strand_id
1 'polypeptide(L)'
;RRDEFEEMCAAFEGVRTMAGEPVTLLWNGGPGMQELYSRLASEGLDAGEDGKGRSAWIAFGYVLSSNLSRVIAVHDCDIRDYDRELLARLCFPIANPNLNYEFAKGYYGRVADRLYGRVTRLFMTPLLRAMKSVLGSIPLLEFLDSFRFPLAGECAMTTDLARSTRIPSDWGLEVGMLAEVYRNCSLKRICQVELVDNYDHKHQDLCEDDVSQGLHRMVSDIGASLIRNLASYGVQFDAGFLHSLRVAYVRLA
;
A
#
# COMPACT_ATOMS: atom_id res chain seq x y z
N ARG A 1 20.15 -8.11 5.73
CA ARG A 1 21.59 -8.42 5.93
C ARG A 1 22.01 -9.46 4.87
N ARG A 2 23.29 -9.78 4.69
CA ARG A 2 23.75 -10.67 3.59
C ARG A 2 23.32 -12.12 3.80
N ASP A 3 23.48 -12.59 5.03
CA ASP A 3 22.97 -13.87 5.55
C ASP A 3 21.47 -14.06 5.27
N GLU A 4 20.63 -13.07 5.59
CA GLU A 4 19.19 -13.13 5.31
C GLU A 4 18.89 -13.24 3.79
N PHE A 5 19.69 -12.57 2.95
CA PHE A 5 19.53 -12.67 1.50
C PHE A 5 19.94 -14.05 0.98
N GLU A 6 21.04 -14.61 1.47
CA GLU A 6 21.51 -15.95 1.12
C GLU A 6 20.51 -17.03 1.56
N GLU A 7 19.89 -16.87 2.73
CA GLU A 7 18.80 -17.72 3.22
C GLU A 7 17.58 -17.67 2.27
N MET A 8 17.17 -16.47 1.83
CA MET A 8 16.07 -16.34 0.87
C MET A 8 16.42 -16.96 -0.49
N CYS A 9 17.66 -16.78 -0.99
CA CYS A 9 18.10 -17.44 -2.21
C CYS A 9 17.98 -18.97 -2.13
N ALA A 10 18.41 -19.56 -1.00
CA ALA A 10 18.27 -20.99 -0.77
C ALA A 10 16.79 -21.42 -0.70
N ALA A 11 15.94 -20.66 -0.01
CA ALA A 11 14.51 -20.96 0.10
C ALA A 11 13.79 -20.97 -1.26
N PHE A 12 14.22 -20.14 -2.22
CA PHE A 12 13.62 -20.03 -3.55
C PHE A 12 14.38 -20.80 -4.65
N GLU A 13 15.47 -21.50 -4.34
CA GLU A 13 16.33 -22.16 -5.34
C GLU A 13 15.59 -23.16 -6.24
N GLY A 14 14.56 -23.85 -5.72
CA GLY A 14 13.73 -24.81 -6.47
C GLY A 14 12.46 -24.22 -7.08
N VAL A 15 12.12 -22.97 -6.77
CA VAL A 15 10.86 -22.34 -7.22
C VAL A 15 11.02 -21.82 -8.64
N ARG A 16 10.10 -22.20 -9.52
CA ARG A 16 10.11 -21.83 -10.93
C ARG A 16 8.76 -21.27 -11.34
N THR A 17 8.79 -20.32 -12.28
CA THR A 17 7.59 -19.91 -13.00
C THR A 17 7.07 -21.06 -13.88
N MET A 18 5.85 -20.93 -14.40
CA MET A 18 5.31 -21.89 -15.38
C MET A 18 6.16 -22.00 -16.65
N ALA A 19 6.93 -20.96 -16.99
CA ALA A 19 7.86 -20.95 -18.12
C ALA A 19 9.23 -21.54 -17.78
N GLY A 20 9.47 -21.97 -16.53
CA GLY A 20 10.75 -22.51 -16.08
C GLY A 20 11.77 -21.45 -15.64
N GLU A 21 11.41 -20.17 -15.65
CA GLU A 21 12.29 -19.08 -15.16
C GLU A 21 12.43 -19.12 -13.63
N PRO A 22 13.60 -18.77 -13.07
CA PRO A 22 13.81 -18.68 -11.63
C PRO A 22 13.09 -17.46 -11.02
N VAL A 23 12.92 -17.48 -9.69
CA VAL A 23 12.46 -16.32 -8.93
C VAL A 23 13.53 -15.24 -8.93
N THR A 24 13.12 -13.99 -9.11
CA THR A 24 14.02 -12.84 -8.93
C THR A 24 13.93 -12.31 -7.51
N LEU A 25 15.07 -12.27 -6.82
CA LEU A 25 15.20 -11.68 -5.49
C LEU A 25 15.98 -10.38 -5.57
N LEU A 26 15.43 -9.30 -5.01
CA LEU A 26 16.07 -7.98 -4.98
C LEU A 26 16.63 -7.71 -3.59
N TRP A 27 17.96 -7.68 -3.46
CA TRP A 27 18.62 -7.33 -2.20
C TRP A 27 18.79 -5.81 -2.09
N ASN A 28 17.79 -5.11 -1.57
CA ASN A 28 17.78 -3.64 -1.48
C ASN A 28 19.01 -3.06 -0.74
N GLY A 29 19.49 -3.73 0.30
CA GLY A 29 20.72 -3.33 1.02
C GLY A 29 22.02 -3.80 0.38
N GLY A 30 21.96 -4.55 -0.72
CA GLY A 30 23.12 -5.13 -1.39
C GLY A 30 23.88 -4.12 -2.24
N PRO A 31 25.17 -4.38 -2.55
CA PRO A 31 26.03 -3.42 -3.24
C PRO A 31 25.49 -2.98 -4.60
N GLY A 32 24.94 -3.92 -5.40
CA GLY A 32 24.35 -3.58 -6.70
C GLY A 32 23.13 -2.66 -6.61
N MET A 33 22.31 -2.82 -5.56
CA MET A 33 21.17 -1.93 -5.32
C MET A 33 21.61 -0.56 -4.81
N GLN A 34 22.64 -0.49 -3.96
CA GLN A 34 23.21 0.78 -3.51
C GLN A 34 23.82 1.58 -4.68
N GLU A 35 24.48 0.90 -5.62
CA GLU A 35 24.96 1.52 -6.86
C GLU A 35 23.78 2.03 -7.71
N LEU A 36 22.71 1.23 -7.86
CA LEU A 36 21.51 1.66 -8.56
C LEU A 36 20.89 2.90 -7.93
N TYR A 37 20.73 2.93 -6.60
CA TYR A 37 20.22 4.12 -5.89
C TYR A 37 21.08 5.35 -6.14
N SER A 38 22.40 5.19 -6.10
CA SER A 38 23.35 6.29 -6.37
C SER A 38 23.18 6.84 -7.79
N ARG A 39 23.02 5.96 -8.78
CA ARG A 39 22.78 6.34 -10.19
C ARG A 39 21.43 7.03 -10.37
N LEU A 40 20.38 6.50 -9.76
CA LEU A 40 19.05 7.10 -9.81
C LEU A 40 19.07 8.52 -9.20
N ALA A 41 19.73 8.69 -8.06
CA ALA A 41 19.89 9.99 -7.43
C ALA A 41 20.67 10.98 -8.32
N SER A 42 21.74 10.54 -9.01
CA SER A 42 22.50 11.41 -9.93
C SER A 42 21.69 11.86 -11.15
N GLU A 43 20.68 11.10 -11.55
CA GLU A 43 19.75 11.43 -12.64
C GLU A 43 18.49 12.18 -12.15
N GLY A 44 18.45 12.58 -10.88
CA GLY A 44 17.31 13.31 -10.30
C GLY A 44 16.09 12.45 -9.96
N LEU A 45 16.27 11.12 -9.88
CA LEU A 45 15.23 10.14 -9.57
C LEU A 45 15.47 9.52 -8.18
N ASP A 46 15.50 10.33 -7.12
CA ASP A 46 15.68 9.82 -5.77
C ASP A 46 14.56 8.83 -5.37
N ALA A 47 14.96 7.62 -4.99
CA ALA A 47 14.06 6.55 -4.56
C ALA A 47 13.57 6.72 -3.10
N GLY A 48 14.08 7.73 -2.39
CA GLY A 48 13.69 8.07 -1.03
C GLY A 48 14.42 7.28 0.05
N GLU A 49 13.89 7.37 1.28
CA GLU A 49 14.47 6.72 2.46
C GLU A 49 14.29 5.19 2.44
N ASP A 50 15.06 4.50 3.30
CA ASP A 50 14.92 3.05 3.46
C ASP A 50 13.58 2.67 4.08
N GLY A 51 12.94 1.64 3.52
CA GLY A 51 11.66 1.17 4.01
C GLY A 51 10.83 0.39 2.98
N LYS A 52 9.60 0.05 3.39
CA LYS A 52 8.63 -0.71 2.59
C LYS A 52 8.31 0.00 1.27
N GLY A 53 8.08 1.31 1.31
CA GLY A 53 7.72 2.09 0.12
C GLY A 53 8.83 2.12 -0.93
N ARG A 54 10.08 2.42 -0.56
CA ARG A 54 11.22 2.34 -1.50
C ARG A 54 11.42 0.94 -2.07
N SER A 55 11.29 -0.09 -1.21
CA SER A 55 11.38 -1.49 -1.63
C SER A 55 10.31 -1.84 -2.66
N ALA A 56 9.07 -1.41 -2.43
CA ALA A 56 7.97 -1.58 -3.37
C ALA A 56 8.24 -0.81 -4.67
N TRP A 57 8.63 0.46 -4.59
CA TRP A 57 8.91 1.31 -5.76
C TRP A 57 9.95 0.67 -6.69
N ILE A 58 11.04 0.13 -6.14
CA ILE A 58 12.04 -0.62 -6.89
C ILE A 58 11.46 -1.89 -7.51
N ALA A 59 10.68 -2.67 -6.76
CA ALA A 59 10.07 -3.89 -7.28
C ALA A 59 9.12 -3.60 -8.46
N PHE A 60 8.32 -2.53 -8.37
CA PHE A 60 7.51 -2.06 -9.49
C PHE A 60 8.38 -1.66 -10.68
N GLY A 61 9.45 -0.89 -10.47
CA GLY A 61 10.40 -0.53 -11.51
C GLY A 61 11.03 -1.74 -12.21
N TYR A 62 11.42 -2.76 -11.44
CA TYR A 62 11.91 -4.03 -11.98
C TYR A 62 10.85 -4.72 -12.85
N VAL A 63 9.61 -4.88 -12.37
CA VAL A 63 8.55 -5.53 -13.16
C VAL A 63 8.27 -4.74 -14.44
N LEU A 64 8.18 -3.41 -14.35
CA LEU A 64 7.92 -2.54 -15.50
C LEU A 64 9.04 -2.53 -16.54
N SER A 65 10.30 -2.65 -16.10
CA SER A 65 11.47 -2.71 -16.99
C SER A 65 11.64 -4.08 -17.65
N SER A 66 11.22 -5.17 -16.98
CA SER A 66 11.25 -6.51 -17.53
C SER A 66 10.33 -6.69 -18.74
N ASN A 67 9.21 -5.95 -18.79
CA ASN A 67 8.16 -6.08 -19.80
C ASN A 67 7.59 -7.51 -19.94
N LEU A 68 7.69 -8.34 -18.90
CA LEU A 68 7.21 -9.73 -18.92
C LEU A 68 5.77 -9.86 -18.41
N SER A 69 5.37 -9.01 -17.46
CA SER A 69 4.10 -9.14 -16.76
C SER A 69 3.06 -8.15 -17.29
N ARG A 70 1.81 -8.59 -17.41
CA ARG A 70 0.64 -7.71 -17.64
C ARG A 70 -0.01 -7.23 -16.33
N VAL A 71 0.08 -8.05 -15.29
CA VAL A 71 -0.55 -7.82 -13.99
C VAL A 71 0.54 -7.89 -12.91
N ILE A 72 0.49 -6.94 -11.98
CA ILE A 72 1.31 -6.89 -10.78
C ILE A 72 0.39 -7.16 -9.60
N ALA A 73 0.76 -8.10 -8.72
CA ALA A 73 0.11 -8.29 -7.44
C ALA A 73 1.15 -8.09 -6.32
N VAL A 74 0.73 -7.41 -5.26
CA VAL A 74 1.55 -7.10 -4.09
C VAL A 74 0.89 -7.73 -2.88
N HIS A 75 1.65 -8.50 -2.11
CA HIS A 75 1.24 -9.14 -0.88
C HIS A 75 2.27 -8.84 0.21
N ASP A 76 1.83 -8.79 1.46
CA ASP A 76 2.77 -8.80 2.58
C ASP A 76 3.44 -10.19 2.69
N CYS A 77 4.72 -10.21 3.09
CA CYS A 77 5.49 -11.45 3.24
C CYS A 77 5.33 -12.09 4.63
N ASP A 78 4.54 -11.50 5.53
CA ASP A 78 4.36 -11.93 6.91
C ASP A 78 2.99 -12.55 7.20
N ILE A 79 2.30 -12.97 6.13
CA ILE A 79 1.04 -13.73 6.17
C ILE A 79 1.33 -15.11 6.75
N ARG A 80 0.64 -15.48 7.83
CA ARG A 80 0.86 -16.77 8.50
C ARG A 80 0.09 -17.90 7.84
N ASP A 81 -1.16 -17.64 7.49
CA ASP A 81 -2.09 -18.63 6.95
C ASP A 81 -2.27 -18.42 5.43
N TYR A 82 -1.15 -18.47 4.69
CA TYR A 82 -1.17 -18.18 3.27
C TYR A 82 -1.83 -19.32 2.47
N ASP A 83 -2.93 -19.00 1.78
CA ASP A 83 -3.55 -19.89 0.79
C ASP A 83 -3.34 -19.35 -0.64
N ARG A 84 -3.08 -20.25 -1.60
CA ARG A 84 -2.93 -19.90 -3.02
C ARG A 84 -4.18 -19.21 -3.60
N GLU A 85 -5.35 -19.50 -3.04
CA GLU A 85 -6.62 -18.89 -3.40
C GLU A 85 -6.62 -17.39 -3.13
N LEU A 86 -5.88 -16.93 -2.11
CA LEU A 86 -5.74 -15.51 -1.79
C LEU A 86 -5.17 -14.73 -2.99
N LEU A 87 -4.08 -15.23 -3.57
CA LEU A 87 -3.47 -14.66 -4.76
C LEU A 87 -4.38 -14.80 -5.99
N ALA A 88 -5.00 -15.96 -6.16
CA ALA A 88 -5.89 -16.20 -7.30
C ALA A 88 -7.08 -15.23 -7.29
N ARG A 89 -7.74 -15.04 -6.15
CA ARG A 89 -8.85 -14.10 -5.95
C ARG A 89 -8.41 -12.67 -6.25
N LEU A 90 -7.26 -12.23 -5.72
CA LEU A 90 -6.77 -10.87 -5.93
C LEU A 90 -6.46 -10.59 -7.41
N CYS A 91 -5.83 -11.54 -8.09
CA CYS A 91 -5.44 -11.40 -9.50
C CYS A 91 -6.62 -11.53 -10.46
N PHE A 92 -7.63 -12.36 -10.15
CA PHE A 92 -8.68 -12.75 -11.10
C PHE A 92 -9.40 -11.58 -11.78
N PRO A 93 -9.84 -10.51 -11.08
CA PRO A 93 -10.51 -9.37 -11.72
C PRO A 93 -9.67 -8.67 -12.79
N ILE A 94 -8.35 -8.68 -12.63
CA ILE A 94 -7.38 -7.98 -13.51
C ILE A 94 -6.85 -8.93 -14.58
N ALA A 95 -6.66 -10.20 -14.22
CA ALA A 95 -6.17 -11.25 -15.08
C ALA A 95 -7.22 -11.70 -16.12
N ASN A 96 -8.51 -11.64 -15.79
CA ASN A 96 -9.58 -11.97 -16.71
C ASN A 96 -9.91 -10.79 -17.63
N PRO A 97 -9.63 -10.88 -18.95
CA PRO A 97 -9.86 -9.78 -19.88
C PRO A 97 -11.34 -9.39 -20.03
N ASN A 98 -12.29 -10.26 -19.65
CA ASN A 98 -13.71 -9.97 -19.75
C ASN A 98 -14.23 -9.03 -18.65
N LEU A 99 -13.50 -8.90 -17.53
CA LEU A 99 -13.92 -8.09 -16.39
C LEU A 99 -13.45 -6.63 -16.47
N ASN A 100 -12.43 -6.35 -17.29
CA ASN A 100 -11.93 -5.00 -17.60
C ASN A 100 -11.50 -4.14 -16.39
N TYR A 101 -11.25 -4.74 -15.22
CA TYR A 101 -10.67 -4.03 -14.08
C TYR A 101 -9.17 -3.77 -14.29
N GLU A 102 -8.70 -2.64 -13.77
CA GLU A 102 -7.29 -2.24 -13.78
C GLU A 102 -6.66 -2.22 -12.39
N PHE A 103 -7.48 -2.13 -11.34
CA PHE A 103 -7.04 -2.17 -9.96
C PHE A 103 -7.98 -3.00 -9.09
N ALA A 104 -7.41 -3.85 -8.23
CA ALA A 104 -8.10 -4.63 -7.23
C ALA A 104 -7.45 -4.38 -5.86
N LYS A 105 -8.26 -4.01 -4.87
CA LYS A 105 -7.82 -3.92 -3.46
C LYS A 105 -8.34 -5.11 -2.67
N GLY A 106 -7.44 -5.82 -1.98
CA GLY A 106 -7.83 -6.87 -1.06
C GLY A 106 -8.53 -6.32 0.19
N TYR A 107 -9.50 -7.06 0.69
CA TYR A 107 -10.06 -6.86 2.03
C TYR A 107 -10.32 -8.20 2.72
N TYR A 108 -10.32 -8.17 4.05
CA TYR A 108 -10.47 -9.36 4.88
C TYR A 108 -10.82 -8.99 6.33
N GLY A 109 -11.57 -9.87 7.00
CA GLY A 109 -11.78 -9.78 8.44
C GLY A 109 -10.50 -10.08 9.23
N ARG A 110 -10.36 -9.49 10.42
CA ARG A 110 -9.28 -9.81 11.36
C ARG A 110 -9.80 -9.93 12.78
N VAL A 111 -10.20 -11.13 13.13
CA VAL A 111 -10.85 -11.44 14.41
C VAL A 111 -10.15 -12.64 15.04
N ALA A 112 -9.70 -12.47 16.27
CA ALA A 112 -9.25 -13.58 17.12
C ALA A 112 -9.87 -13.40 18.52
N ASP A 113 -9.04 -13.32 19.57
CA ASP A 113 -9.43 -12.89 20.92
C ASP A 113 -9.93 -11.44 20.96
N ARG A 114 -9.55 -10.64 19.96
CA ARG A 114 -9.93 -9.23 19.78
C ARG A 114 -10.09 -8.88 18.31
N LEU A 115 -10.61 -7.68 18.06
CA LEU A 115 -10.66 -7.09 16.73
C LEU A 115 -9.34 -6.36 16.42
N TYR A 116 -8.67 -6.75 15.35
CA TYR A 116 -7.44 -6.10 14.88
C TYR A 116 -7.74 -4.91 13.94
N GLY A 117 -6.71 -4.36 13.29
CA GLY A 117 -6.85 -3.21 12.39
C GLY A 117 -7.05 -1.86 13.10
N ARG A 118 -6.38 -1.66 14.25
CA ARG A 118 -6.50 -0.46 15.08
C ARG A 118 -6.32 0.84 14.30
N VAL A 119 -5.31 0.94 13.43
CA VAL A 119 -5.07 2.16 12.64
C VAL A 119 -6.21 2.42 11.67
N THR A 120 -6.74 1.40 11.00
CA THR A 120 -7.91 1.55 10.13
C THR A 120 -9.14 1.99 10.94
N ARG A 121 -9.45 1.27 12.02
CA ARG A 121 -10.70 1.43 12.79
C ARG A 121 -10.73 2.67 13.68
N LEU A 122 -9.62 2.97 14.34
CA LEU A 122 -9.54 4.01 15.37
C LEU A 122 -8.94 5.31 14.84
N PHE A 123 -8.24 5.29 13.69
CA PHE A 123 -7.63 6.48 13.11
C PHE A 123 -8.13 6.78 11.71
N MET A 124 -7.87 5.92 10.71
CA MET A 124 -8.16 6.23 9.30
C MET A 124 -9.65 6.47 9.05
N THR A 125 -10.53 5.54 9.43
CA THR A 125 -11.98 5.70 9.19
C THR A 125 -12.57 6.88 9.96
N PRO A 126 -12.31 7.07 11.27
CA PRO A 126 -12.76 8.27 11.98
C PRO A 126 -12.20 9.57 11.38
N LEU A 127 -10.94 9.58 10.94
CA LEU A 127 -10.30 10.75 10.31
C LEU A 127 -10.97 11.11 8.98
N LEU A 128 -11.19 10.15 8.08
CA LEU A 128 -11.87 10.40 6.81
C LEU A 128 -13.27 10.98 7.05
N ARG A 129 -14.03 10.40 7.99
CA ARG A 129 -15.38 10.88 8.34
C ARG A 129 -15.37 12.26 8.98
N ALA A 130 -14.41 12.54 9.86
CA ALA A 130 -14.23 13.86 10.44
C ALA A 130 -13.89 14.90 9.37
N MET A 131 -12.95 14.58 8.46
CA MET A 131 -12.62 15.45 7.32
C MET A 131 -13.83 15.71 6.43
N LYS A 132 -14.63 14.67 6.10
CA LYS A 132 -15.88 14.82 5.35
C LYS A 132 -16.89 15.72 6.08
N SER A 133 -16.98 15.64 7.41
CA SER A 133 -17.90 16.47 8.18
C SER A 133 -17.52 17.96 8.20
N VAL A 134 -16.22 18.27 8.08
CA VAL A 134 -15.71 19.66 8.12
C VAL A 134 -15.57 20.24 6.72
N LEU A 135 -15.06 19.46 5.75
CA LEU A 135 -14.81 19.89 4.37
C LEU A 135 -16.01 19.69 3.44
N GLY A 136 -17.00 18.90 3.86
CA GLY A 136 -18.05 18.42 2.97
C GLY A 136 -17.57 17.30 2.05
N SER A 137 -18.35 17.07 0.98
CA SER A 137 -18.11 15.99 0.02
C SER A 137 -16.96 16.33 -0.92
N ILE A 138 -15.76 15.81 -0.63
CA ILE A 138 -14.62 15.83 -1.54
C ILE A 138 -14.53 14.47 -2.24
N PRO A 139 -14.48 14.42 -3.59
CA PRO A 139 -14.46 13.15 -4.33
C PRO A 139 -13.36 12.17 -3.90
N LEU A 140 -12.14 12.66 -3.61
CA LEU A 140 -11.06 11.81 -3.09
C LEU A 140 -11.39 11.23 -1.70
N LEU A 141 -12.02 12.00 -0.82
CA LEU A 141 -12.43 11.51 0.50
C LEU A 141 -13.54 10.44 0.38
N GLU A 142 -14.51 10.67 -0.49
CA GLU A 142 -15.57 9.69 -0.77
C GLU A 142 -14.98 8.39 -1.34
N PHE A 143 -14.02 8.52 -2.26
CA PHE A 143 -13.30 7.38 -2.80
C PHE A 143 -12.56 6.59 -1.71
N LEU A 144 -11.75 7.24 -0.88
CA LEU A 144 -10.99 6.58 0.18
C LEU A 144 -11.89 5.94 1.24
N ASP A 145 -12.98 6.61 1.65
CA ASP A 145 -13.94 6.12 2.65
C ASP A 145 -14.81 4.96 2.11
N SER A 146 -14.85 4.75 0.79
CA SER A 146 -15.55 3.61 0.17
C SER A 146 -14.80 2.28 0.31
N PHE A 147 -13.51 2.30 0.64
CA PHE A 147 -12.74 1.09 0.86
C PHE A 147 -12.99 0.53 2.26
N ARG A 148 -13.26 -0.78 2.35
CA ARG A 148 -13.43 -1.45 3.64
C ARG A 148 -12.13 -1.45 4.44
N PHE A 149 -11.01 -1.63 3.76
CA PHE A 149 -9.66 -1.69 4.35
C PHE A 149 -8.69 -0.86 3.48
N PRO A 150 -8.73 0.48 3.54
CA PRO A 150 -7.88 1.34 2.72
C PRO A 150 -6.38 1.12 2.97
N LEU A 151 -6.03 0.63 4.16
CA LEU A 151 -4.66 0.36 4.60
C LEU A 151 -4.21 -1.10 4.40
N ALA A 152 -5.01 -1.96 3.75
CA ALA A 152 -4.55 -3.31 3.42
C ALA A 152 -3.33 -3.23 2.47
N GLY A 153 -2.32 -4.08 2.66
CA GLY A 153 -1.15 -4.14 1.78
C GLY A 153 -1.49 -4.76 0.41
N GLU A 154 -2.48 -5.64 0.41
CA GLU A 154 -2.80 -6.51 -0.73
C GLU A 154 -3.52 -5.74 -1.83
N CYS A 155 -2.89 -5.64 -2.99
CA CYS A 155 -3.51 -5.08 -4.18
C CYS A 155 -2.96 -5.73 -5.45
N ALA A 156 -3.74 -5.67 -6.53
CA ALA A 156 -3.29 -6.01 -7.86
C ALA A 156 -3.64 -4.90 -8.85
N MET A 157 -2.81 -4.73 -9.87
CA MET A 157 -3.02 -3.73 -10.92
C MET A 157 -2.43 -4.15 -12.25
N THR A 158 -2.88 -3.53 -13.34
CA THR A 158 -2.22 -3.66 -14.64
C THR A 158 -0.86 -2.96 -14.63
N THR A 159 0.07 -3.43 -15.45
CA THR A 159 1.35 -2.73 -15.66
C THR A 159 1.14 -1.36 -16.29
N ASP A 160 0.11 -1.17 -17.13
CA ASP A 160 -0.24 0.13 -17.69
C ASP A 160 -0.65 1.15 -16.60
N LEU A 161 -1.51 0.74 -15.65
CA LEU A 161 -1.86 1.59 -14.52
C LEU A 161 -0.62 1.90 -13.67
N ALA A 162 0.22 0.89 -13.40
CA ALA A 162 1.46 1.09 -12.65
C ALA A 162 2.42 2.11 -13.32
N ARG A 163 2.53 2.14 -14.66
CA ARG A 163 3.36 3.14 -15.38
C ARG A 163 2.85 4.57 -15.21
N SER A 164 1.53 4.74 -15.08
CA SER A 164 0.90 6.05 -14.90
C SER A 164 0.81 6.51 -13.44
N THR A 165 1.10 5.61 -12.49
CA THR A 165 0.96 5.83 -11.05
C THR A 165 2.29 6.29 -10.44
N ARG A 166 2.30 7.43 -9.73
CA ARG A 166 3.48 7.83 -8.92
C ARG A 166 3.48 7.08 -7.59
N ILE A 167 4.03 5.87 -7.61
CA ILE A 167 4.08 5.01 -6.42
C ILE A 167 4.85 5.71 -5.29
N PRO A 168 4.23 5.97 -4.12
CA PRO A 168 4.92 6.59 -3.00
C PRO A 168 6.02 5.68 -2.44
N SER A 169 7.14 6.26 -2.01
CA SER A 169 8.25 5.53 -1.38
C SER A 169 8.23 5.52 0.15
N ASP A 170 7.25 6.18 0.79
CA ASP A 170 7.08 6.28 2.24
C ASP A 170 6.03 5.31 2.81
N TRP A 171 5.76 5.37 4.13
CA TRP A 171 4.69 4.60 4.80
C TRP A 171 3.27 5.08 4.45
N GLY A 172 3.16 6.17 3.69
CA GLY A 172 1.94 6.57 3.03
C GLY A 172 1.65 5.75 1.77
N LEU A 173 2.43 4.70 1.48
CA LEU A 173 2.30 3.84 0.29
C LEU A 173 0.84 3.43 0.04
N GLU A 174 0.13 2.89 1.02
CA GLU A 174 -1.21 2.35 0.81
C GLU A 174 -2.23 3.45 0.47
N VAL A 175 -2.20 4.58 1.18
CA VAL A 175 -3.11 5.72 0.95
C VAL A 175 -2.72 6.49 -0.30
N GLY A 176 -1.43 6.74 -0.49
CA GLY A 176 -0.91 7.43 -1.67
C GLY A 176 -1.13 6.61 -2.93
N MET A 177 -0.98 5.29 -2.89
CA MET A 177 -1.35 4.39 -3.98
C MET A 177 -2.83 4.55 -4.33
N LEU A 178 -3.74 4.54 -3.35
CA LEU A 178 -5.16 4.76 -3.62
C LEU A 178 -5.42 6.13 -4.24
N ALA A 179 -4.74 7.19 -3.76
CA ALA A 179 -4.88 8.52 -4.33
C ALA A 179 -4.34 8.62 -5.77
N GLU A 180 -3.27 7.90 -6.11
CA GLU A 180 -2.76 7.78 -7.48
C GLU A 180 -3.69 6.97 -8.37
N VAL A 181 -4.22 5.86 -7.88
CA VAL A 181 -5.22 5.04 -8.60
C VAL A 181 -6.46 5.89 -8.89
N TYR A 182 -6.93 6.67 -7.93
CA TYR A 182 -8.04 7.60 -8.14
C TYR A 182 -7.76 8.64 -9.24
N ARG A 183 -6.49 9.07 -9.38
CA ARG A 183 -6.08 10.03 -10.42
C ARG A 183 -5.97 9.41 -11.81
N ASN A 184 -5.51 8.16 -11.88
CA ASN A 184 -5.10 7.53 -13.14
C ASN A 184 -6.05 6.43 -13.63
N CYS A 185 -7.02 6.01 -12.82
CA CYS A 185 -7.95 4.94 -13.15
C CYS A 185 -9.41 5.39 -13.05
N SER A 186 -10.23 4.94 -14.00
CA SER A 186 -11.68 5.14 -13.91
C SER A 186 -12.25 4.35 -12.72
N LEU A 187 -13.15 4.98 -11.94
CA LEU A 187 -13.83 4.32 -10.82
C LEU A 187 -14.52 3.00 -11.21
N LYS A 188 -14.99 2.88 -12.45
CA LYS A 188 -15.65 1.66 -12.96
C LYS A 188 -14.67 0.50 -13.18
N ARG A 189 -13.36 0.78 -13.23
CA ARG A 189 -12.28 -0.18 -13.42
C ARG A 189 -11.53 -0.50 -12.13
N ILE A 190 -12.08 -0.07 -10.99
CA ILE A 190 -11.58 -0.34 -9.65
C ILE A 190 -12.52 -1.31 -8.95
N CYS A 191 -11.98 -2.33 -8.29
CA CYS A 191 -12.76 -3.28 -7.49
C CYS A 191 -12.12 -3.56 -6.13
N GLN A 192 -12.92 -4.16 -5.23
CA GLN A 192 -12.49 -4.68 -3.94
C GLN A 192 -12.75 -6.19 -3.92
N VAL A 193 -11.79 -6.98 -3.44
CA VAL A 193 -11.87 -8.45 -3.42
C VAL A 193 -11.75 -8.97 -2.00
N GLU A 194 -12.70 -9.80 -1.58
CA GLU A 194 -12.59 -10.53 -0.32
C GLU A 194 -11.56 -11.63 -0.48
N LEU A 195 -10.47 -11.54 0.28
CA LEU A 195 -9.35 -12.44 0.13
C LEU A 195 -9.58 -13.74 0.88
N VAL A 196 -9.96 -13.64 2.15
CA VAL A 196 -10.18 -14.77 3.06
C VAL A 196 -11.16 -14.36 4.16
N ASP A 197 -11.76 -15.36 4.81
CA ASP A 197 -12.71 -15.15 5.91
C ASP A 197 -12.06 -14.49 7.13
N ASN A 198 -10.87 -14.95 7.52
CA ASN A 198 -10.08 -14.38 8.60
C ASN A 198 -8.60 -14.36 8.24
N TYR A 199 -7.96 -13.21 8.40
CA TYR A 199 -6.58 -12.97 8.00
C TYR A 199 -5.68 -12.76 9.22
N ASP A 200 -4.61 -13.56 9.34
CA ASP A 200 -3.57 -13.38 10.35
C ASP A 200 -2.19 -13.08 9.75
N HIS A 201 -1.52 -12.10 10.34
CA HIS A 201 -0.16 -11.69 9.99
C HIS A 201 0.60 -11.22 11.24
N LYS A 202 1.86 -10.84 11.11
CA LYS A 202 2.66 -10.42 12.27
C LYS A 202 2.13 -9.10 12.86
N HIS A 203 1.72 -9.15 14.12
CA HIS A 203 1.23 -7.98 14.84
C HIS A 203 2.38 -7.06 15.24
N GLN A 204 2.20 -5.76 15.03
CA GLN A 204 3.08 -4.70 15.55
C GLN A 204 2.61 -4.27 16.94
N ASP A 205 3.57 -4.11 17.84
CA ASP A 205 3.31 -3.66 19.21
C ASP A 205 3.00 -2.16 19.26
N LEU A 206 2.28 -1.76 20.31
CA LEU A 206 2.20 -0.35 20.68
C LEU A 206 3.53 0.02 21.33
N CYS A 207 4.24 1.00 20.78
CA CYS A 207 5.37 1.60 21.46
C CYS A 207 4.84 2.83 22.20
N GLU A 208 4.49 2.68 23.49
CA GLU A 208 3.95 3.78 24.30
C GLU A 208 5.01 4.86 24.59
N ASP A 209 6.29 4.47 24.62
CA ASP A 209 7.40 5.32 25.04
C ASP A 209 8.10 6.06 23.88
N ASP A 210 7.86 5.69 22.62
CA ASP A 210 8.49 6.30 21.45
C ASP A 210 7.48 6.54 20.31
N VAL A 211 7.08 7.81 20.18
CA VAL A 211 6.16 8.30 19.14
C VAL A 211 6.73 8.18 17.72
N SER A 212 8.04 7.97 17.57
CA SER A 212 8.70 7.76 16.28
C SER A 212 8.68 6.30 15.82
N GLN A 213 8.09 5.39 16.59
CA GLN A 213 8.08 3.96 16.29
C GLN A 213 6.67 3.36 16.25
N GLY A 214 6.58 2.15 15.68
CA GLY A 214 5.38 1.34 15.65
C GLY A 214 4.17 2.07 15.06
N LEU A 215 3.03 1.97 15.75
CA LEU A 215 1.76 2.51 15.30
C LEU A 215 1.71 4.05 15.29
N HIS A 216 2.49 4.74 16.13
CA HIS A 216 2.49 6.20 16.18
C HIS A 216 3.09 6.81 14.90
N ARG A 217 4.25 6.29 14.47
CA ARG A 217 4.86 6.68 13.20
C ARG A 217 3.93 6.42 12.02
N MET A 218 3.32 5.24 11.99
CA MET A 218 2.36 4.87 10.94
C MET A 218 1.19 5.86 10.84
N VAL A 219 0.60 6.24 11.98
CA VAL A 219 -0.48 7.23 12.05
C VAL A 219 -0.02 8.59 11.52
N SER A 220 1.16 9.05 11.92
CA SER A 220 1.74 10.32 11.45
C SER A 220 1.96 10.31 9.93
N ASP A 221 2.55 9.25 9.40
CA ASP A 221 2.87 9.13 7.97
C ASP A 221 1.59 9.04 7.12
N ILE A 222 0.60 8.27 7.56
CA ILE A 222 -0.72 8.20 6.92
C ILE A 222 -1.42 9.57 6.93
N GLY A 223 -1.45 10.25 8.08
CA GLY A 223 -2.07 11.56 8.22
C GLY A 223 -1.39 12.60 7.31
N ALA A 224 -0.06 12.62 7.30
CA ALA A 224 0.72 13.52 6.45
C ALA A 224 0.49 13.22 4.95
N SER A 225 0.44 11.93 4.57
CA SER A 225 0.13 11.52 3.19
C SER A 225 -1.26 11.96 2.75
N LEU A 226 -2.27 11.80 3.62
CA LEU A 226 -3.64 12.24 3.34
C LEU A 226 -3.73 13.76 3.17
N ILE A 227 -3.09 14.52 4.06
CA ILE A 227 -3.03 15.99 3.98
C ILE A 227 -2.34 16.43 2.68
N ARG A 228 -1.18 15.87 2.35
CA ARG A 228 -0.47 16.18 1.08
C ARG A 228 -1.34 15.90 -0.14
N ASN A 229 -2.02 14.75 -0.15
CA ASN A 229 -2.90 14.39 -1.25
C ASN A 229 -4.06 15.39 -1.36
N LEU A 230 -4.77 15.69 -0.27
CA LEU A 230 -5.88 16.67 -0.30
C LEU A 230 -5.42 18.08 -0.66
N ALA A 231 -4.23 18.50 -0.22
CA ALA A 231 -3.64 19.78 -0.60
C ALA A 231 -3.40 19.86 -2.11
N SER A 232 -3.02 18.76 -2.77
CA SER A 232 -2.90 18.72 -4.23
C SER A 232 -4.24 18.87 -4.97
N TYR A 233 -5.36 18.69 -4.27
CA TYR A 233 -6.73 18.97 -4.74
C TYR A 233 -7.26 20.35 -4.30
N GLY A 234 -6.40 21.21 -3.74
CA GLY A 234 -6.74 22.57 -3.36
C GLY A 234 -7.33 22.73 -1.96
N VAL A 235 -7.34 21.67 -1.14
CA VAL A 235 -7.74 21.78 0.27
C VAL A 235 -6.69 22.56 1.05
N GLN A 236 -7.12 23.60 1.75
CA GLN A 236 -6.26 24.41 2.62
C GLN A 236 -6.38 23.94 4.07
N PHE A 237 -5.24 23.77 4.73
CA PHE A 237 -5.15 23.28 6.11
C PHE A 237 -4.71 24.41 7.05
N ASP A 238 -5.58 25.39 7.27
CA ASP A 238 -5.33 26.46 8.25
C ASP A 238 -5.58 25.99 9.70
N ALA A 239 -5.18 26.82 10.67
CA ALA A 239 -5.31 26.50 12.09
C ALA A 239 -6.77 26.31 12.54
N GLY A 240 -7.73 27.06 11.98
CA GLY A 240 -9.14 26.96 12.30
C GLY A 240 -9.76 25.66 11.79
N PHE A 241 -9.37 25.25 10.57
CA PHE A 241 -9.70 23.96 10.00
C PHE A 241 -9.17 22.82 10.88
N LEU A 242 -7.87 22.84 11.23
CA LEU A 242 -7.26 21.80 12.04
C LEU A 242 -7.90 21.68 13.43
N HIS A 243 -8.28 22.81 14.03
CA HIS A 243 -9.03 22.82 15.29
C HIS A 243 -10.39 22.13 15.15
N SER A 244 -11.15 22.50 14.12
CA SER A 244 -12.47 21.90 13.83
C SER A 244 -12.37 20.40 13.55
N LEU A 245 -11.36 19.99 12.78
CA LEU A 245 -11.08 18.60 12.46
C LEU A 245 -10.78 17.79 13.73
N ARG A 246 -9.94 18.31 14.64
CA ARG A 246 -9.62 17.64 15.91
C ARG A 246 -10.88 17.41 16.75
N VAL A 247 -11.74 18.42 16.87
CA VAL A 247 -13.00 18.32 17.63
C VAL A 247 -13.94 17.30 16.98
N ALA A 248 -14.10 17.35 15.66
CA ALA A 248 -14.93 16.41 14.92
C ALA A 248 -14.42 14.96 15.04
N TYR A 249 -13.11 14.76 14.97
CA TYR A 249 -12.47 13.45 15.11
C TYR A 249 -12.71 12.85 16.50
N VAL A 250 -12.46 13.60 17.58
CA VAL A 250 -12.66 13.13 18.97
C VAL A 250 -14.13 12.81 19.26
N ARG A 251 -15.08 13.48 18.59
CA ARG A 251 -16.51 13.18 18.73
C ARG A 251 -16.92 11.88 18.04
N LEU A 252 -16.20 11.46 17.00
CA LEU A 252 -16.49 10.27 16.21
C LEU A 252 -15.73 9.01 16.70
N ALA A 253 -14.58 9.21 17.33
CA ALA A 253 -13.73 8.17 17.91
C ALA A 253 -14.26 7.69 19.27
#